data_AF-A0A537ED00-F1
#
_entry.id   AF-A0A537ED00-F1
#
_cell.length_a   1.000
_cell.length_b   1.000
_cell.length_c   1.000
_cell.angle_alpha   90.00
_cell.angle_beta   90.00
_cell.angle_gamma   90.00
#
_symmetry.space_group_name_H-M   'P 1'
#
loop_
_entity.id
_entity.type
_entity.pdbx_description
1 polymer ?
#
loop_
_entity_poly.entity_id
_entity_poly.type
_entity_poly.pdbx_seq_one_letter_code
_entity_poly.pdbx_strand_id
1 'polypeptide(L)'
;MLRVLSLAVILSLSVLMLLPGTYAPVRALSQAFYRFSPFGPFTQQLIIHFYSDFDVMISHFQQGEIDISDWQLQSQNAINTFCNNADFFCTLPQPELGYFGEQINNHPSFMGIPLRQNRTINPASFTSTSSATGCNTGFGSLIITLLNQETSTTVLDPLNTVTAANQPSGSPSVTTSDSGGTTPNGVYVVPCILAGNYALRSSVYNGTGSAGPVIVNIASATVTSGTFNVNWNSPSNVRPTQARALFGAAMAHLLDDPAFVRTELTGVAESG
;
A
#
# COMPACT_ATOMS: atom_id res chain seq x y z
N MET A 1 67.83 24.62 -32.50
CA MET A 1 66.95 24.50 -31.31
C MET A 1 65.95 25.63 -31.18
N LEU A 2 66.34 26.93 -31.22
CA LEU A 2 65.41 28.06 -31.06
C LEU A 2 64.20 28.05 -32.02
N ARG A 3 64.40 27.71 -33.30
CA ARG A 3 63.32 27.70 -34.31
C ARG A 3 62.22 26.66 -34.04
N VAL A 4 62.58 25.51 -33.47
CA VAL A 4 61.62 24.45 -33.12
C VAL A 4 60.81 24.84 -31.88
N LEU A 5 61.45 25.51 -30.92
CA LEU A 5 60.80 26.01 -29.71
C LEU A 5 59.78 27.11 -30.07
N SER A 6 60.15 28.07 -30.91
CA SER A 6 59.23 29.13 -31.36
C SER A 6 58.04 28.57 -32.13
N LEU A 7 58.25 27.56 -32.98
CA LEU A 7 57.18 26.92 -33.73
C LEU A 7 56.24 26.14 -32.80
N ALA A 8 56.78 25.41 -31.82
CA ALA A 8 55.99 24.70 -30.82
C ALA A 8 55.14 25.65 -29.97
N VAL A 9 55.71 26.77 -29.53
CA VAL A 9 55.01 27.78 -28.74
C VAL A 9 53.88 28.43 -29.54
N ILE A 10 54.15 28.86 -30.78
CA ILE A 10 53.13 29.46 -31.65
C ILE A 10 52.01 28.47 -31.92
N LEU A 11 52.33 27.20 -32.23
CA LEU A 11 51.32 26.18 -32.49
C LEU A 11 50.45 25.93 -31.25
N SER A 12 51.06 25.81 -30.07
CA SER A 12 50.33 25.61 -28.80
C SER A 12 49.45 26.80 -28.43
N LEU A 13 49.91 28.04 -28.63
CA LEU A 13 49.10 29.24 -28.37
C LEU A 13 47.94 29.36 -29.37
N SER A 14 48.17 29.05 -30.65
CA SER A 14 47.10 29.08 -31.65
C SER A 14 46.02 28.02 -31.40
N VAL A 15 46.40 26.83 -30.91
CA VAL A 15 45.42 25.80 -30.49
C VAL A 15 44.62 26.28 -29.27
N LEU A 16 45.26 26.92 -28.29
CA LEU A 16 44.55 27.47 -27.12
C LEU A 16 43.62 28.64 -27.47
N MET A 17 43.93 29.44 -28.50
CA MET A 17 43.10 30.57 -28.94
C MET A 17 41.96 30.16 -29.89
N LEU A 18 42.08 29.02 -30.58
CA LEU A 18 41.04 28.46 -31.47
C LEU A 18 40.01 27.60 -30.74
N LEU A 19 40.31 27.14 -29.53
CA LEU A 19 39.34 26.43 -28.68
C LEU A 19 38.46 27.49 -27.98
N PRO A 20 37.16 27.62 -28.31
CA PRO A 20 36.27 28.44 -27.51
C PRO A 20 36.25 27.85 -26.10
N GLY A 21 36.58 28.65 -25.09
CA GLY A 21 36.54 28.30 -23.67
C GLY A 21 35.12 28.06 -23.12
N THR A 22 34.20 27.64 -23.97
CA THR A 22 32.88 27.11 -23.61
C THR A 22 32.82 25.71 -24.18
N TYR A 23 33.04 24.72 -23.32
CA TYR A 23 32.69 23.34 -23.64
C TYR A 23 31.22 23.35 -24.07
N ALA A 24 30.91 22.83 -25.26
CA ALA A 24 29.52 22.55 -25.60
C ALA A 24 28.98 21.63 -24.49
N PRO A 25 27.89 21.99 -23.80
CA PRO A 25 27.26 21.09 -22.85
C PRO A 25 26.91 19.82 -23.63
N VAL A 26 27.55 18.71 -23.26
CA VAL A 26 27.38 17.44 -23.94
C VAL A 26 25.96 16.98 -23.65
N ARG A 27 25.17 16.81 -24.70
CA ARG A 27 23.80 16.28 -24.61
C ARG A 27 23.84 14.80 -24.22
N ALA A 28 22.73 14.29 -23.68
CA ALA A 28 22.68 12.93 -23.15
C ALA A 28 23.20 11.92 -24.17
N LEU A 29 23.95 10.92 -23.71
CA LEU A 29 24.39 9.80 -24.53
C LEU A 29 23.46 8.62 -24.28
N SER A 30 23.04 7.95 -25.34
CA SER A 30 22.33 6.67 -25.22
C SER A 30 23.25 5.64 -24.54
N GLN A 31 22.81 5.06 -23.41
CA GLN A 31 23.60 4.09 -22.64
C GLN A 31 22.81 2.79 -22.40
N ALA A 32 23.54 1.66 -22.44
CA ALA A 32 22.98 0.32 -22.27
C ALA A 32 22.77 -0.11 -20.79
N PHE A 33 23.08 0.76 -19.82
CA PHE A 33 23.06 0.44 -18.39
C PHE A 33 22.38 1.56 -17.57
N TYR A 34 21.81 1.19 -16.41
CA TYR A 34 21.18 2.09 -15.44
C TYR A 34 22.17 2.98 -14.65
N ARG A 35 23.13 3.62 -15.33
CA ARG A 35 24.08 4.55 -14.71
C ARG A 35 23.91 5.92 -15.33
N PHE A 36 23.98 6.95 -14.50
CA PHE A 36 24.04 8.33 -14.99
C PHE A 36 25.24 8.49 -15.93
N SER A 37 25.07 9.36 -16.92
CA SER A 37 26.14 9.79 -17.81
C SER A 37 27.40 10.17 -17.00
N PRO A 38 28.62 9.87 -17.49
CA PRO A 38 29.85 10.36 -16.86
C PRO A 38 29.93 11.90 -16.85
N PHE A 39 29.07 12.56 -17.62
CA PHE A 39 28.80 13.99 -17.55
C PHE A 39 27.67 14.20 -16.52
N GLY A 40 28.03 14.67 -15.34
CA GLY A 40 27.08 15.01 -14.26
C GLY A 40 26.20 16.22 -14.61
N PRO A 41 25.27 16.60 -13.70
CA PRO A 41 24.38 17.75 -13.90
C PRO A 41 25.18 19.03 -14.17
N PHE A 42 24.57 19.98 -14.89
CA PHE A 42 25.21 21.23 -15.31
C PHE A 42 25.74 22.05 -14.13
N THR A 43 25.16 21.86 -12.94
CA THR A 43 25.57 22.53 -11.71
C THR A 43 25.80 21.55 -10.57
N GLN A 44 26.64 21.93 -9.61
CA GLN A 44 26.86 21.20 -8.35
C GLN A 44 25.73 21.41 -7.33
N GLN A 45 24.59 21.99 -7.76
CA GLN A 45 23.45 22.32 -6.92
C GLN A 45 22.21 21.62 -7.48
N LEU A 46 21.38 21.07 -6.59
CA LEU A 46 20.07 20.57 -6.96
C LEU A 46 19.07 21.72 -6.87
N ILE A 47 18.54 22.14 -8.01
CA ILE A 47 17.47 23.14 -8.09
C ILE A 47 16.18 22.40 -8.45
N ILE A 48 15.17 22.49 -7.58
CA ILE A 48 13.86 21.87 -7.79
C ILE A 48 12.89 22.96 -8.22
N HIS A 49 12.37 22.83 -9.43
CA HIS A 49 11.34 23.72 -9.98
C HIS A 49 9.98 23.06 -9.89
N PHE A 50 8.99 23.80 -9.39
CA PHE A 50 7.61 23.35 -9.37
C PHE A 50 6.86 23.91 -10.57
N TYR A 51 6.39 23.01 -11.43
CA TYR A 51 5.54 23.36 -12.55
C TYR A 51 4.10 22.96 -12.22
N SER A 52 3.16 23.87 -12.45
CA SER A 52 1.72 23.59 -12.35
C SER A 52 1.16 22.90 -13.59
N ASP A 53 1.93 22.85 -14.67
CA ASP A 53 1.54 22.38 -16.00
C ASP A 53 2.66 21.54 -16.62
N PHE A 54 2.28 20.40 -17.20
CA PHE A 54 3.24 19.45 -17.76
C PHE A 54 3.84 19.90 -19.08
N ASP A 55 3.09 20.63 -19.92
CA ASP A 55 3.59 21.10 -21.22
C ASP A 55 4.68 22.16 -21.02
N VAL A 56 4.53 23.02 -20.02
CA VAL A 56 5.57 23.99 -19.63
C VAL A 56 6.83 23.28 -19.14
N MET A 57 6.69 22.30 -18.25
CA MET A 57 7.81 21.51 -17.75
C MET A 57 8.54 20.79 -18.89
N ILE A 58 7.79 20.16 -19.81
CA ILE A 58 8.31 19.45 -20.97
C ILE A 58 9.05 20.40 -21.93
N SER A 59 8.52 21.60 -22.18
CA SER A 59 9.19 22.62 -22.99
C SER A 59 10.51 23.07 -22.37
N HIS A 60 10.55 23.29 -21.06
CA HIS A 60 11.76 23.68 -20.34
C HIS A 60 12.80 22.57 -20.32
N PHE A 61 12.36 21.31 -20.23
CA PHE A 61 13.23 20.14 -20.41
C PHE A 61 13.81 20.06 -21.83
N GLN A 62 13.02 20.33 -22.88
CA GLN A 62 13.53 20.40 -24.26
C GLN A 62 14.54 21.51 -24.48
N GLN A 63 14.35 22.64 -23.80
CA GLN A 63 15.23 23.81 -23.87
C GLN A 63 16.50 23.64 -23.04
N GLY A 64 16.62 22.57 -22.24
CA GLY A 64 17.76 22.31 -21.37
C GLY A 64 17.78 23.19 -20.12
N GLU A 65 16.64 23.75 -19.73
CA GLU A 65 16.50 24.49 -18.46
C GLU A 65 16.33 23.55 -17.26
N ILE A 66 15.94 22.30 -17.52
CA ILE A 66 15.80 21.23 -16.54
C ILE A 66 16.63 20.04 -17.01
N ASP A 67 17.42 19.46 -16.11
CA ASP A 67 18.27 18.30 -16.41
C ASP A 67 17.53 16.95 -16.23
N ILE A 68 16.55 16.89 -15.32
CA ILE A 68 15.80 15.67 -14.97
C ILE A 68 14.33 16.02 -14.75
N SER A 69 13.43 15.28 -15.39
CA SER A 69 11.98 15.32 -15.10
C SER A 69 11.57 14.03 -14.38
N ASP A 70 10.75 14.17 -13.34
CA ASP A 70 10.17 13.06 -12.56
C ASP A 70 8.77 12.67 -13.04
N TRP A 71 8.23 13.36 -14.05
CA TRP A 71 6.89 13.09 -14.58
C TRP A 71 6.92 12.11 -15.75
N GLN A 72 5.87 11.29 -15.83
CA GLN A 72 5.69 10.34 -16.93
C GLN A 72 5.40 11.06 -18.26
N LEU A 73 5.98 10.56 -19.34
CA LEU A 73 5.59 10.97 -20.70
C LEU A 73 4.24 10.35 -21.04
N GLN A 74 3.17 11.15 -21.03
CA GLN A 74 1.78 10.66 -21.14
C GLN A 74 1.32 10.43 -22.59
N SER A 75 1.86 11.17 -23.57
CA SER A 75 1.41 11.08 -24.96
C SER A 75 2.43 10.35 -25.85
N GLN A 76 1.96 9.59 -26.83
CA GLN A 76 2.82 8.93 -27.82
C GLN A 76 3.69 9.95 -28.57
N ASN A 77 3.19 11.17 -28.80
CA ASN A 77 3.95 12.24 -29.41
C ASN A 77 5.14 12.68 -28.55
N ALA A 78 4.93 12.84 -27.24
CA ALA A 78 6.02 13.15 -26.31
C ALA A 78 7.04 11.99 -26.26
N ILE A 79 6.58 10.74 -26.16
CA ILE A 79 7.46 9.56 -26.21
C ILE A 79 8.31 9.57 -27.48
N ASN A 80 7.71 9.83 -28.64
CA ASN A 80 8.44 9.89 -29.91
C ASN A 80 9.41 11.08 -29.97
N THR A 81 9.07 12.20 -29.34
CA THR A 81 9.91 13.41 -29.33
C THR A 81 11.16 13.24 -28.46
N PHE A 82 11.04 12.55 -27.33
CA PHE A 82 12.14 12.37 -26.38
C PHE A 82 12.84 11.02 -26.53
N CYS A 83 12.10 9.92 -26.50
CA CYS A 83 12.72 8.59 -26.39
C CYS A 83 13.28 8.07 -27.72
N ASN A 84 12.85 8.61 -28.86
CA ASN A 84 13.47 8.33 -30.16
C ASN A 84 14.58 9.33 -30.52
N ASN A 85 14.81 10.34 -29.68
CA ASN A 85 15.84 11.34 -29.90
C ASN A 85 17.08 10.98 -29.07
N ALA A 86 18.23 10.93 -29.74
CA ALA A 86 19.51 10.59 -29.09
C ALA A 86 19.95 11.60 -28.02
N ASP A 87 19.40 12.82 -28.04
CA ASP A 87 19.72 13.88 -27.09
C ASP A 87 19.08 13.67 -25.70
N PHE A 88 18.14 12.73 -25.56
CA PHE A 88 17.42 12.47 -24.32
C PHE A 88 17.55 11.02 -23.88
N PHE A 89 17.44 10.80 -22.57
CA PHE A 89 17.43 9.47 -21.97
C PHE A 89 16.09 9.20 -21.30
N CYS A 90 15.40 8.16 -21.75
CA CYS A 90 14.14 7.71 -21.17
C CYS A 90 14.34 6.43 -20.35
N THR A 91 13.71 6.37 -19.18
CA THR A 91 13.57 5.15 -18.40
C THR A 91 12.26 4.43 -18.73
N LEU A 92 12.21 3.13 -18.45
CA LEU A 92 10.96 2.37 -18.55
C LEU A 92 9.99 2.81 -17.44
N PRO A 93 8.68 2.80 -17.71
CA PRO A 93 7.67 3.12 -16.69
C PRO A 93 7.81 2.17 -15.51
N GLN A 94 7.90 2.75 -14.30
CA GLN A 94 7.88 2.00 -13.05
C GLN A 94 6.42 1.98 -12.54
N PRO A 95 5.79 0.81 -12.37
CA PRO A 95 4.36 0.70 -12.06
C PRO A 95 3.97 1.14 -10.63
N GLU A 96 4.90 1.63 -9.82
CA GLU A 96 4.81 1.49 -8.36
C GLU A 96 4.42 2.74 -7.57
N LEU A 97 4.20 3.91 -8.19
CA LEU A 97 4.05 5.15 -7.39
C LEU A 97 2.93 6.12 -7.79
N GLY A 98 2.15 5.84 -8.85
CA GLY A 98 1.05 6.70 -9.28
C GLY A 98 -0.29 5.98 -9.30
N TYR A 99 -1.22 6.34 -8.40
CA TYR A 99 -2.62 5.94 -8.52
C TYR A 99 -3.38 7.05 -9.24
N PHE A 100 -3.82 6.77 -10.48
CA PHE A 100 -4.84 7.56 -11.15
C PHE A 100 -6.18 6.88 -10.91
N GLY A 101 -7.07 7.57 -10.20
CA GLY A 101 -8.41 7.07 -10.00
C GLY A 101 -9.31 8.12 -9.41
N GLU A 102 -10.61 7.90 -9.58
CA GLU A 102 -11.63 8.75 -9.03
C GLU A 102 -11.85 8.42 -7.55
N GLN A 103 -11.87 9.44 -6.70
CA GLN A 103 -12.23 9.28 -5.29
C GLN A 103 -13.66 9.77 -5.08
N ILE A 104 -14.59 8.84 -4.93
CA ILE A 104 -15.99 9.18 -4.68
C ILE A 104 -16.19 9.50 -3.20
N ASN A 105 -16.70 10.71 -2.93
CA ASN A 105 -17.08 11.10 -1.58
C ASN A 105 -18.32 10.30 -1.13
N ASN A 106 -18.07 9.29 -0.31
CA ASN A 106 -19.08 8.38 0.23
C ASN A 106 -19.74 8.87 1.53
N HIS A 107 -19.55 10.15 1.91
CA HIS A 107 -20.15 10.73 3.11
C HIS A 107 -21.62 11.13 2.91
N PRO A 108 -22.00 11.88 1.85
CA PRO A 108 -23.40 12.11 1.53
C PRO A 108 -24.07 10.82 1.02
N SER A 109 -25.39 10.75 1.15
CA SER A 109 -26.18 9.72 0.49
C SER A 109 -26.16 9.96 -1.03
N PHE A 110 -26.01 8.89 -1.81
CA PHE A 110 -26.12 8.97 -3.26
C PHE A 110 -27.56 8.69 -3.68
N MET A 111 -28.22 9.65 -4.33
CA MET A 111 -29.62 9.52 -4.78
C MET A 111 -30.58 9.12 -3.64
N GLY A 112 -30.34 9.63 -2.42
CA GLY A 112 -31.12 9.28 -1.22
C GLY A 112 -30.78 7.93 -0.60
N ILE A 113 -29.85 7.16 -1.19
CA ILE A 113 -29.38 5.88 -0.65
C ILE A 113 -28.12 6.11 0.19
N PRO A 114 -28.14 5.78 1.50
CA PRO A 114 -26.98 5.93 2.35
C PRO A 114 -25.90 4.89 1.99
N LEU A 115 -24.70 5.38 1.69
CA LEU A 115 -23.52 4.55 1.38
C LEU A 115 -22.73 4.14 2.66
N ARG A 116 -23.12 4.68 3.80
CA ARG A 116 -22.58 4.37 5.12
C ARG A 116 -23.73 4.20 6.11
N GLN A 117 -23.51 3.36 7.11
CA GLN A 117 -24.43 3.16 8.23
C GLN A 117 -23.64 3.10 9.53
N ASN A 118 -24.31 3.35 10.65
CA ASN A 118 -23.70 3.16 11.97
C ASN A 118 -23.32 1.68 12.16
N ARG A 119 -22.17 1.45 12.79
CA ARG A 119 -21.76 0.14 13.26
C ARG A 119 -22.58 -0.20 14.51
N THR A 120 -23.09 -1.43 14.58
CA THR A 120 -23.67 -1.96 15.81
C THR A 120 -22.55 -2.65 16.57
N ILE A 121 -22.02 -2.00 17.60
CA ILE A 121 -20.90 -2.51 18.39
C ILE A 121 -21.48 -3.01 19.72
N ASN A 122 -21.68 -4.32 19.83
CA ASN A 122 -21.91 -4.94 21.13
C ASN A 122 -20.55 -5.18 21.79
N PRO A 123 -20.43 -5.11 23.13
CA PRO A 123 -19.18 -5.46 23.78
C PRO A 123 -18.77 -6.90 23.45
N ALA A 124 -17.46 -7.13 23.25
CA ALA A 124 -16.95 -8.46 22.95
C ALA A 124 -17.29 -9.42 24.10
N SER A 125 -17.49 -10.69 23.78
CA SER A 125 -17.91 -11.70 24.76
C SER A 125 -17.41 -13.08 24.37
N PHE A 126 -17.30 -13.97 25.35
CA PHE A 126 -17.02 -15.39 25.10
C PHE A 126 -18.22 -16.23 25.55
N THR A 127 -18.65 -17.15 24.70
CA THR A 127 -19.75 -18.07 25.00
C THR A 127 -19.23 -19.50 24.91
N SER A 128 -19.25 -20.23 26.03
CA SER A 128 -18.90 -21.65 26.05
C SER A 128 -19.99 -22.47 25.37
N THR A 129 -19.61 -23.38 24.48
CA THR A 129 -20.51 -24.25 23.72
C THR A 129 -20.45 -25.70 24.18
N SER A 130 -19.28 -26.16 24.65
CA SER A 130 -19.11 -27.51 25.19
C SER A 130 -17.88 -27.61 26.09
N SER A 131 -17.85 -28.62 26.95
CA SER A 131 -16.68 -28.98 27.75
C SER A 131 -16.56 -30.50 27.81
N ALA A 132 -15.35 -31.01 27.61
CA ALA A 132 -15.04 -32.44 27.62
C ALA A 132 -13.76 -32.70 28.40
N THR A 133 -13.53 -33.94 28.85
CA THR A 133 -12.26 -34.34 29.45
C THR A 133 -11.17 -34.41 28.38
N GLY A 134 -9.97 -33.89 28.66
CA GLY A 134 -8.87 -33.99 27.67
C GLY A 134 -7.49 -33.48 28.07
N CYS A 135 -7.33 -32.86 29.26
CA CYS A 135 -6.02 -32.50 29.79
C CYS A 135 -5.75 -33.25 31.11
N ASN A 136 -4.50 -33.26 31.56
CA ASN A 136 -4.13 -33.78 32.88
C ASN A 136 -4.71 -32.89 34.00
N THR A 137 -4.88 -33.46 35.20
CA THR A 137 -5.28 -32.71 36.39
C THR A 137 -4.33 -31.54 36.65
N GLY A 138 -4.89 -30.36 36.94
CA GLY A 138 -4.19 -29.09 37.07
C GLY A 138 -4.08 -28.29 35.77
N PHE A 139 -4.38 -28.89 34.61
CA PHE A 139 -4.30 -28.24 33.30
C PHE A 139 -5.64 -28.28 32.57
N GLY A 140 -5.87 -27.32 31.69
CA GLY A 140 -7.02 -27.30 30.79
C GLY A 140 -6.69 -26.63 29.47
N SER A 141 -7.53 -26.84 28.47
CA SER A 141 -7.37 -26.30 27.11
C SER A 141 -8.63 -25.56 26.68
N LEU A 142 -8.47 -24.66 25.70
CA LEU A 142 -9.55 -23.85 25.16
C LEU A 142 -9.53 -23.90 23.64
N ILE A 143 -10.65 -24.31 23.03
CA ILE A 143 -10.89 -24.24 21.59
C ILE A 143 -11.80 -23.04 21.34
N ILE A 144 -11.31 -22.07 20.57
CA ILE A 144 -11.96 -20.79 20.36
C ILE A 144 -12.34 -20.67 18.90
N THR A 145 -13.64 -20.54 18.61
CA THR A 145 -14.11 -20.08 17.30
C THR A 145 -14.23 -18.56 17.34
N LEU A 146 -13.52 -17.85 16.47
CA LEU A 146 -13.55 -16.40 16.41
C LEU A 146 -14.66 -15.92 15.47
N LEU A 147 -15.61 -15.15 15.99
CA LEU A 147 -16.76 -14.67 15.24
C LEU A 147 -16.82 -13.14 15.30
N ASN A 148 -16.95 -12.50 14.15
CA ASN A 148 -17.18 -11.07 14.08
C ASN A 148 -18.67 -10.76 14.27
N GLN A 149 -19.01 -10.07 15.36
CA GLN A 149 -20.39 -9.75 15.70
C GLN A 149 -21.05 -8.79 14.70
N GLU A 150 -20.27 -7.94 14.04
CA GLU A 150 -20.81 -6.94 13.13
C GLU A 150 -21.33 -7.57 11.84
N THR A 151 -20.67 -8.62 11.36
CA THR A 151 -21.05 -9.34 10.14
C THR A 151 -21.72 -10.68 10.44
N SER A 152 -21.68 -11.15 11.70
CA SER A 152 -22.10 -12.49 12.10
C SER A 152 -21.41 -13.61 11.31
N THR A 153 -20.16 -13.36 10.89
CA THR A 153 -19.36 -14.32 10.14
C THR A 153 -18.13 -14.74 10.93
N THR A 154 -17.72 -16.00 10.75
CA THR A 154 -16.43 -16.50 11.24
C THR A 154 -15.29 -15.70 10.62
N VAL A 155 -14.30 -15.38 11.43
CA VAL A 155 -13.08 -14.68 10.99
C VAL A 155 -12.15 -15.69 10.32
N LEU A 156 -11.88 -15.50 9.02
CA LEU A 156 -11.00 -16.36 8.23
C LEU A 156 -9.71 -15.60 7.84
N ASP A 157 -9.05 -15.01 8.84
CA ASP A 157 -7.85 -14.19 8.64
C ASP A 157 -6.58 -14.97 9.04
N PRO A 158 -5.70 -15.33 8.09
CA PRO A 158 -4.50 -16.13 8.37
C PRO A 158 -3.47 -15.40 9.25
N LEU A 159 -3.51 -14.07 9.31
CA LEU A 159 -2.57 -13.26 10.09
C LEU A 159 -3.07 -12.97 11.50
N ASN A 160 -4.35 -13.23 11.79
CA ASN A 160 -4.90 -13.02 13.11
C ASN A 160 -4.43 -14.11 14.07
N THR A 161 -4.09 -13.71 15.30
CA THR A 161 -3.73 -14.59 16.39
C THR A 161 -4.60 -14.30 17.61
N VAL A 162 -4.81 -15.32 18.44
CA VAL A 162 -5.53 -15.19 19.71
C VAL A 162 -4.57 -15.48 20.87
N THR A 163 -4.53 -14.56 21.82
CA THR A 163 -3.72 -14.65 23.04
C THR A 163 -4.63 -14.87 24.24
N ALA A 164 -4.34 -15.91 25.02
CA ALA A 164 -4.90 -16.14 26.36
C ALA A 164 -3.83 -15.79 27.39
N ALA A 165 -4.08 -14.79 28.24
CA ALA A 165 -3.15 -14.33 29.27
C ALA A 165 -3.77 -14.47 30.67
N ASN A 166 -3.08 -15.18 31.57
CA ASN A 166 -3.59 -15.42 32.93
C ASN A 166 -3.90 -14.11 33.65
N GLN A 167 -4.96 -14.08 34.46
CA GLN A 167 -5.35 -12.91 35.23
C GLN A 167 -5.22 -13.16 36.74
N PRO A 168 -4.72 -12.17 37.52
CA PRO A 168 -4.36 -10.80 37.11
C PRO A 168 -2.91 -10.63 36.65
N SER A 169 -2.07 -11.66 36.78
CA SER A 169 -0.60 -11.57 36.63
C SER A 169 -0.12 -11.32 35.20
N GLY A 170 -0.93 -11.62 34.18
CA GLY A 170 -0.54 -11.62 32.77
C GLY A 170 0.28 -12.86 32.35
N SER A 171 0.72 -13.67 33.30
CA SER A 171 1.57 -14.85 33.09
C SER A 171 1.06 -16.07 33.89
N PRO A 172 0.99 -17.27 33.29
CA PRO A 172 1.42 -17.60 31.92
C PRO A 172 0.51 -16.98 30.84
N SER A 173 1.08 -16.72 29.67
CA SER A 173 0.34 -16.32 28.48
C SER A 173 0.71 -17.21 27.31
N VAL A 174 -0.27 -17.48 26.45
CA VAL A 174 -0.10 -18.28 25.24
C VAL A 174 -0.78 -17.58 24.08
N THR A 175 -0.06 -17.46 22.97
CA THR A 175 -0.58 -16.95 21.70
C THR A 175 -0.66 -18.09 20.70
N THR A 176 -1.77 -18.17 19.99
CA THR A 176 -2.06 -19.22 19.02
C THR A 176 -2.51 -18.61 17.70
N SER A 177 -2.09 -19.21 16.60
CA SER A 177 -2.58 -18.91 15.26
C SER A 177 -3.80 -19.76 14.91
N ASP A 178 -4.42 -19.45 13.79
CA ASP A 178 -5.51 -20.25 13.23
C ASP A 178 -5.06 -21.71 12.99
N SER A 179 -5.95 -22.65 13.30
CA SER A 179 -5.69 -24.10 13.20
C SER A 179 -5.86 -24.68 11.81
N GLY A 180 -6.46 -23.94 10.87
CA GLY A 180 -6.73 -24.35 9.49
C GLY A 180 -5.52 -24.36 8.57
N GLY A 181 -4.35 -23.92 9.05
CA GLY A 181 -3.11 -23.91 8.26
C GLY A 181 -3.19 -22.94 7.08
N THR A 182 -3.04 -23.45 5.85
CA THR A 182 -3.12 -22.64 4.62
C THR A 182 -4.54 -22.21 4.27
N THR A 183 -5.56 -22.85 4.84
CA THR A 183 -6.97 -22.49 4.67
C THR A 183 -7.57 -22.16 6.04
N PRO A 184 -7.60 -20.87 6.44
CA PRO A 184 -8.09 -20.45 7.74
C PRO A 184 -9.49 -20.98 8.01
N ASN A 185 -9.74 -21.47 9.23
CA ASN A 185 -11.04 -22.00 9.63
C ASN A 185 -11.69 -21.18 10.75
N GLY A 186 -11.00 -20.14 11.24
CA GLY A 186 -11.42 -19.27 12.35
C GLY A 186 -11.39 -19.95 13.71
N VAL A 187 -10.68 -21.07 13.84
CA VAL A 187 -10.56 -21.85 15.07
C VAL A 187 -9.15 -21.76 15.61
N TYR A 188 -9.03 -21.33 16.86
CA TYR A 188 -7.79 -21.17 17.60
C TYR A 188 -7.75 -22.16 18.76
N VAL A 189 -6.71 -22.98 18.83
CA VAL A 189 -6.60 -24.04 19.83
C VAL A 189 -5.50 -23.68 20.82
N VAL A 190 -5.91 -23.28 22.03
CA VAL A 190 -5.00 -23.07 23.16
C VAL A 190 -4.59 -24.44 23.71
N PRO A 191 -3.29 -24.78 23.77
CA PRO A 191 -2.84 -26.06 24.31
C PRO A 191 -3.21 -26.22 25.79
N CYS A 192 -3.01 -27.42 26.35
CA CYS A 192 -3.21 -27.63 27.79
C CYS A 192 -2.26 -26.71 28.59
N ILE A 193 -2.84 -25.73 29.27
CA ILE A 193 -2.16 -24.76 30.14
C ILE A 193 -2.71 -24.86 31.56
N LEU A 194 -2.04 -24.22 32.53
CA LEU A 194 -2.47 -24.23 33.93
C LEU A 194 -3.93 -23.76 34.03
N ALA A 195 -4.78 -24.52 34.74
CA ALA A 195 -6.17 -24.16 34.94
C ALA A 195 -6.28 -22.82 35.70
N GLY A 196 -7.26 -21.99 35.34
CA GLY A 196 -7.42 -20.65 35.91
C GLY A 196 -8.21 -19.68 35.03
N ASN A 197 -8.15 -18.40 35.37
CA ASN A 197 -8.84 -17.34 34.61
C ASN A 197 -7.87 -16.68 33.63
N TYR A 198 -8.29 -16.57 32.37
CA TYR A 198 -7.48 -16.01 31.29
C TYR A 198 -8.24 -14.91 30.56
N ALA A 199 -7.57 -13.79 30.33
CA ALA A 199 -8.05 -12.74 29.44
C ALA A 199 -7.75 -13.13 27.99
N LEU A 200 -8.78 -13.10 27.14
CA LEU A 200 -8.65 -13.32 25.71
C LEU A 200 -8.40 -12.01 24.97
N ARG A 201 -7.52 -12.06 23.97
CA ARG A 201 -7.21 -10.94 23.07
C ARG A 201 -7.02 -11.46 21.65
N SER A 202 -7.37 -10.66 20.66
CA SER A 202 -7.06 -10.88 19.25
C SER A 202 -6.06 -9.82 18.80
N SER A 203 -5.17 -10.16 17.87
CA SER A 203 -4.20 -9.21 17.32
C SER A 203 -4.81 -8.21 16.35
N VAL A 204 -5.84 -8.62 15.60
CA VAL A 204 -6.47 -7.80 14.55
C VAL A 204 -7.84 -7.25 14.98
N TYR A 205 -8.56 -7.94 15.86
CA TYR A 205 -9.93 -7.62 16.23
C TYR A 205 -10.02 -7.06 17.65
N ASN A 206 -11.01 -6.18 17.87
CA ASN A 206 -11.29 -5.66 19.20
C ASN A 206 -12.05 -6.70 20.03
N GLY A 207 -11.36 -7.27 21.01
CA GLY A 207 -11.86 -8.25 21.96
C GLY A 207 -12.22 -7.70 23.34
N THR A 208 -12.48 -6.39 23.46
CA THR A 208 -12.79 -5.74 24.75
C THR A 208 -14.27 -5.89 25.12
N GLY A 209 -14.53 -6.45 26.29
CA GLY A 209 -15.87 -6.57 26.87
C GLY A 209 -16.36 -5.30 27.56
N SER A 210 -17.57 -5.34 28.11
CA SER A 210 -18.24 -4.14 28.68
C SER A 210 -17.53 -3.56 29.90
N ALA A 211 -16.87 -4.42 30.69
CA ALA A 211 -16.19 -4.06 31.93
C ALA A 211 -14.65 -4.22 31.85
N GLY A 212 -14.10 -4.39 30.65
CA GLY A 212 -12.68 -4.62 30.43
C GLY A 212 -12.40 -5.89 29.61
N PRO A 213 -11.26 -6.57 29.80
CA PRO A 213 -10.91 -7.74 29.01
C PRO A 213 -11.93 -8.87 29.18
N VAL A 214 -12.18 -9.64 28.12
CA VAL A 214 -13.04 -10.82 28.19
C VAL A 214 -12.29 -11.93 28.92
N ILE A 215 -12.78 -12.31 30.10
CA ILE A 215 -12.17 -13.33 30.96
C ILE A 215 -12.90 -14.66 30.77
N VAL A 216 -12.13 -15.72 30.54
CA VAL A 216 -12.61 -17.11 30.43
C VAL A 216 -11.96 -17.96 31.50
N ASN A 217 -12.76 -18.81 32.14
CA ASN A 217 -12.26 -19.82 33.06
C ASN A 217 -11.89 -21.09 32.29
N ILE A 218 -10.65 -21.54 32.45
CA ILE A 218 -10.16 -22.81 31.93
C ILE A 218 -10.12 -23.79 33.10
N ALA A 219 -11.03 -24.77 33.10
CA ALA A 219 -11.17 -25.74 34.18
C ALA A 219 -10.13 -26.89 34.07
N SER A 220 -9.74 -27.43 35.23
CA SER A 220 -8.79 -28.55 35.32
C SER A 220 -9.33 -29.83 34.67
N ALA A 221 -8.44 -30.57 34.02
CA ALA A 221 -8.69 -31.80 33.29
C ALA A 221 -9.67 -31.70 32.11
N THR A 222 -9.96 -30.48 31.64
CA THR A 222 -10.96 -30.24 30.59
C THR A 222 -10.42 -29.54 29.35
N VAL A 223 -11.10 -29.78 28.23
CA VAL A 223 -11.03 -29.00 27.00
C VAL A 223 -12.38 -28.30 26.87
N THR A 224 -12.37 -26.97 26.95
CA THR A 224 -13.58 -26.15 26.78
C THR A 224 -13.61 -25.61 25.36
N SER A 225 -14.74 -25.70 24.68
CA SER A 225 -14.94 -25.07 23.38
C SER A 225 -15.91 -23.91 23.51
N GLY A 226 -15.69 -22.84 22.74
CA GLY A 226 -16.61 -21.71 22.73
C GLY A 226 -16.33 -20.72 21.61
N THR A 227 -17.23 -19.75 21.50
CA THR A 227 -17.14 -18.67 20.51
C THR A 227 -16.66 -17.41 21.18
N PHE A 228 -15.55 -16.85 20.68
CA PHE A 228 -15.11 -15.51 21.03
C PHE A 228 -15.70 -14.52 20.03
N ASN A 229 -16.70 -13.79 20.50
CA ASN A 229 -17.39 -12.78 19.75
C ASN A 229 -16.60 -11.46 19.83
N VAL A 230 -16.08 -11.00 18.70
CA VAL A 230 -15.23 -9.81 18.58
C VAL A 230 -15.81 -8.81 17.59
N ASN A 231 -15.30 -7.58 17.62
CA ASN A 231 -15.66 -6.53 16.67
C ASN A 231 -14.44 -6.14 15.83
N TRP A 232 -14.63 -5.44 14.72
CA TRP A 232 -13.52 -4.84 13.99
C TRP A 232 -12.77 -3.85 14.88
N ASN A 233 -11.44 -3.95 14.89
CA ASN A 233 -10.57 -2.96 15.53
C ASN A 233 -10.46 -1.70 14.67
N SER A 234 -11.57 -1.00 14.51
CA SER A 234 -11.65 0.24 13.74
C SER A 234 -12.08 1.38 14.65
N PRO A 235 -11.42 2.56 14.56
CA PRO A 235 -11.80 3.75 15.32
C PRO A 235 -13.08 4.40 14.77
N SER A 236 -13.56 4.00 13.60
CA SER A 236 -14.75 4.57 12.98
C SER A 236 -16.03 3.96 13.54
N ASN A 237 -17.03 4.76 13.90
CA ASN A 237 -18.35 4.26 14.30
C ASN A 237 -19.28 3.96 13.12
N VAL A 238 -18.79 4.09 11.88
CA VAL A 238 -19.57 3.85 10.66
C VAL A 238 -18.93 2.78 9.80
N ARG A 239 -19.75 2.04 9.06
CA ARG A 239 -19.34 1.02 8.09
C ARG A 239 -19.99 1.24 6.73
N PRO A 240 -19.38 0.75 5.63
CA PRO A 240 -20.03 0.67 4.34
C PRO A 240 -21.38 -0.05 4.41
N THR A 241 -22.36 0.40 3.64
CA THR A 241 -23.57 -0.39 3.34
C THR A 241 -23.30 -1.31 2.16
N GLN A 242 -24.16 -2.32 1.94
CA GLN A 242 -24.13 -3.14 0.73
C GLN A 242 -24.30 -2.28 -0.54
N ALA A 243 -25.12 -1.22 -0.46
CA ALA A 243 -25.30 -0.27 -1.54
C ALA A 243 -23.98 0.39 -1.98
N ARG A 244 -23.05 0.65 -1.05
CA ARG A 244 -21.72 1.18 -1.41
C ARG A 244 -20.90 0.20 -2.23
N ALA A 245 -20.95 -1.09 -1.89
CA ALA A 245 -20.25 -2.12 -2.67
C ALA A 245 -20.87 -2.25 -4.07
N LEU A 246 -22.20 -2.30 -4.17
CA LEU A 246 -22.92 -2.39 -5.43
C LEU A 246 -22.70 -1.15 -6.31
N PHE A 247 -22.70 0.04 -5.72
CA PHE A 247 -22.44 1.30 -6.43
C PHE A 247 -21.01 1.34 -6.97
N GLY A 248 -20.01 0.93 -6.18
CA GLY A 248 -18.64 0.80 -6.66
C GLY A 248 -18.51 -0.18 -7.84
N ALA A 249 -19.18 -1.33 -7.76
CA ALA A 249 -19.20 -2.30 -8.86
C ALA A 249 -19.92 -1.75 -10.11
N ALA A 250 -21.02 -1.02 -9.95
CA ALA A 250 -21.74 -0.39 -11.04
C ALA A 250 -20.90 0.72 -11.71
N MET A 251 -20.18 1.52 -10.92
CA MET A 251 -19.27 2.54 -11.45
C MET A 251 -18.08 1.93 -12.18
N ALA A 252 -17.49 0.86 -11.61
CA ALA A 252 -16.46 0.11 -12.30
C ALA A 252 -16.96 -0.43 -13.65
N HIS A 253 -18.17 -0.99 -13.70
CA HIS A 253 -18.77 -1.44 -14.95
C HIS A 253 -19.02 -0.33 -15.97
N LEU A 254 -19.38 0.88 -15.53
CA LEU A 254 -19.60 2.02 -16.44
C LEU A 254 -18.28 2.56 -16.98
N LEU A 255 -17.24 2.62 -16.15
CA LEU A 255 -15.93 3.15 -16.54
C LEU A 255 -15.08 2.14 -17.32
N ASP A 256 -15.26 0.84 -17.09
CA ASP A 256 -14.57 -0.25 -17.79
C ASP A 256 -15.34 -0.71 -19.06
N ASP A 257 -16.48 -0.09 -19.38
CA ASP A 257 -17.16 -0.32 -20.65
C ASP A 257 -16.37 0.37 -21.78
N PRO A 258 -15.83 -0.38 -22.76
CA PRO A 258 -15.13 0.18 -23.91
C PRO A 258 -15.97 1.23 -24.67
N ALA A 259 -17.31 1.13 -24.62
CA ALA A 259 -18.21 2.08 -25.24
C ALA A 259 -18.25 3.42 -24.49
N PHE A 260 -18.18 3.44 -23.16
CA PHE A 260 -18.18 4.68 -22.38
C PHE A 260 -16.88 5.47 -22.61
N VAL A 261 -15.72 4.79 -22.54
CA VAL A 261 -14.41 5.37 -22.87
C VAL A 261 -14.36 5.86 -24.32
N ARG A 262 -14.95 5.12 -25.27
CA ARG A 262 -15.02 5.53 -26.68
C ARG A 262 -15.96 6.68 -26.97
N THR A 263 -16.88 7.06 -26.10
CA THR A 263 -17.91 8.07 -26.42
C THR A 263 -17.64 9.41 -25.74
N GLU A 264 -17.04 9.42 -24.53
CA GLU A 264 -16.72 10.68 -23.84
C GLU A 264 -15.25 11.13 -23.96
N LEU A 265 -14.28 10.22 -24.13
CA LEU A 265 -12.86 10.59 -24.23
C LEU A 265 -12.33 10.73 -25.67
N THR A 266 -13.12 10.33 -26.68
CA THR A 266 -12.77 10.49 -28.11
C THR A 266 -13.17 11.85 -28.67
N GLY A 267 -13.92 12.66 -27.93
CA GLY A 267 -14.20 14.06 -28.28
C GLY A 267 -12.96 14.98 -28.33
N VAL A 268 -11.77 14.47 -27.96
CA VAL A 268 -10.50 15.21 -28.01
C VAL A 268 -9.48 14.59 -28.97
N ALA A 269 -9.81 13.50 -29.67
CA ALA A 269 -8.85 12.87 -30.58
C ALA A 269 -9.49 12.20 -31.80
N GLU A 270 -10.28 12.95 -32.58
CA GLU A 270 -10.43 12.67 -34.01
C GLU A 270 -10.40 13.99 -34.81
N SER A 271 -9.21 14.36 -35.29
CA SER A 271 -9.09 15.17 -36.51
C SER A 271 -7.70 14.98 -37.13
N GLY A 272 -7.66 14.27 -38.27
CA GLY A 272 -6.59 14.36 -39.28
C GLY A 272 -5.43 13.40 -39.13
#